data_AF-A0A7X7L4N0-F1
#
_entry.id   AF-A0A7X7L4N0-F1
#
_cell.length_a   1.000
_cell.length_b   1.000
_cell.length_c   1.000
_cell.angle_alpha   90.00
_cell.angle_beta   90.00
_cell.angle_gamma   90.00
#
_symmetry.space_group_name_H-M   'P 1'
#
loop_
_entity.id
_entity.type
_entity.pdbx_description
1 polymer ?
#
loop_
_entity_poly.entity_id
_entity_poly.type
_entity_poly.pdbx_seq_one_letter_code
_entity_poly.pdbx_strand_id
1 'polypeptide(L)' 'WGFLSLEAQKRGIMTHAMGGFSMSKARKLFKIPEDYEIITVVAIGRYGDISQLGDDLKQREHPDTRKDVSELIFNKGE' A
#
# COMPACT_ATOMS: atom_id res chain seq x y z
N TRP A 1 -2.17 -7.04 5.69
CA TRP A 1 -1.46 -6.87 4.41
C TRP A 1 0.07 -6.91 4.56
N GLY A 2 0.66 -6.64 5.73
CA GLY A 2 2.13 -6.66 5.92
C GLY A 2 2.81 -7.98 5.53
N PHE A 3 2.32 -9.15 5.96
CA PHE A 3 2.91 -10.42 5.52
C PHE A 3 2.75 -10.67 4.01
N LEU A 4 1.66 -10.20 3.40
CA LEU A 4 1.45 -10.25 1.95
C LEU A 4 2.53 -9.45 1.21
N SER A 5 2.87 -8.23 1.68
CA SER A 5 3.90 -7.42 1.04
C SER A 5 5.31 -7.98 1.21
N LEU A 6 5.62 -8.54 2.39
CA LEU A 6 6.91 -9.19 2.64
C LEU A 6 7.13 -10.39 1.71
N GLU A 7 6.12 -11.25 1.56
CA GLU A 7 6.22 -12.41 0.67
C GLU A 7 6.25 -12.00 -0.81
N ALA A 8 5.48 -10.99 -1.20
CA ALA A 8 5.54 -10.45 -2.55
C ALA A 8 6.94 -9.92 -2.88
N GLN A 9 7.53 -9.12 -1.98
CA GLN A 9 8.88 -8.58 -2.14
C GLN A 9 9.92 -9.69 -2.26
N LYS A 10 9.82 -10.74 -1.43
CA LYS A 10 10.69 -11.92 -1.51
C LYS A 10 10.64 -12.61 -2.88
N ARG A 11 9.50 -12.51 -3.59
CA ARG A 11 9.29 -13.06 -4.94
C ARG A 11 9.60 -12.06 -6.06
N GLY A 12 10.10 -10.87 -5.75
CA GLY A 12 10.32 -9.80 -6.73
C GLY A 12 9.02 -9.21 -7.30
N ILE A 13 7.95 -9.20 -6.50
CA ILE A 13 6.63 -8.66 -6.84
C ILE A 13 6.35 -7.48 -5.90
N MET A 14 5.83 -6.40 -6.46
CA MET A 14 5.47 -5.19 -5.74
C MET A 14 4.01 -5.22 -5.30
N THR A 15 3.75 -4.65 -4.12
CA THR A 15 2.40 -4.46 -3.59
C THR A 15 2.20 -3.01 -3.17
N HIS A 16 1.08 -2.41 -3.57
CA HIS A 16 0.69 -1.06 -3.15
C HIS A 16 -0.72 -1.08 -2.56
N ALA A 17 -0.82 -0.91 -1.24
CA ALA A 17 -2.10 -0.85 -0.53
C ALA A 17 -2.70 0.56 -0.64
N MET A 18 -3.98 0.64 -1.00
CA MET A 18 -4.69 1.90 -1.27
C MET A 18 -5.96 2.01 -0.42
N GLY A 19 -6.20 3.20 0.13
CA GLY A 19 -7.47 3.57 0.75
C GLY A 19 -8.39 4.38 -0.17
N GLY A 20 -7.84 4.99 -1.23
CA GLY A 20 -8.58 5.84 -2.18
C GLY A 20 -9.38 5.06 -3.23
N PHE A 21 -10.38 4.29 -2.82
CA PHE A 21 -11.27 3.54 -3.73
C PHE A 21 -12.74 3.62 -3.28
N SER A 22 -13.67 3.26 -4.17
CA SER A 22 -15.10 3.24 -3.83
C SER A 22 -15.49 1.92 -3.17
N MET A 23 -15.65 1.95 -1.84
CA MET A 23 -16.09 0.79 -1.05
C MET A 23 -17.47 0.29 -1.48
N SER A 24 -18.43 1.19 -1.75
CA SER A 24 -19.77 0.82 -2.19
C SER A 24 -19.76 0.10 -3.55
N LYS A 25 -18.96 0.59 -4.51
CA LYS A 25 -18.77 -0.09 -5.80
C LYS A 25 -18.08 -1.44 -5.62
N ALA A 26 -17.04 -1.53 -4.79
CA ALA A 26 -16.34 -2.78 -4.51
C ALA A 26 -17.28 -3.82 -3.88
N ARG A 27 -18.06 -3.43 -2.85
CA ARG A 27 -19.05 -4.29 -2.19
C ARG A 27 -20.04 -4.86 -3.20
N LYS A 28 -20.63 -4.00 -4.03
CA LYS A 28 -21.60 -4.39 -5.07
C LYS A 28 -20.99 -5.33 -6.11
N LEU A 29 -19.81 -4.99 -6.64
CA LEU A 29 -19.17 -5.71 -7.73
C LEU A 29 -18.70 -7.11 -7.30
N PHE A 30 -18.06 -7.19 -6.13
CA PHE A 30 -17.51 -8.44 -5.60
C PHE A 30 -18.49 -9.20 -4.70
N LYS A 31 -19.72 -8.68 -4.53
CA LYS A 31 -20.78 -9.28 -3.71
C LYS A 31 -20.31 -9.54 -2.28
N ILE A 32 -19.62 -8.57 -1.69
CA ILE A 32 -19.06 -8.68 -0.34
C ILE A 32 -20.21 -8.58 0.67
N PRO A 33 -20.43 -9.59 1.53
CA PRO A 33 -21.51 -9.56 2.51
C PRO A 33 -21.34 -8.44 3.56
N GLU A 34 -22.44 -7.92 4.10
CA GLU A 34 -22.46 -6.74 4.99
C GLU A 34 -21.73 -6.96 6.32
N ASP A 35 -21.55 -8.21 6.75
CA ASP A 35 -20.79 -8.60 7.94
C ASP A 35 -19.26 -8.51 7.74
N TYR A 36 -18.79 -8.22 6.53
CA TYR A 36 -17.37 -7.97 6.23
C TYR A 36 -17.10 -6.49 5.98
N GLU A 37 -16.10 -5.97 6.67
CA GLU A 37 -15.55 -4.63 6.44
C GLU A 37 -14.51 -4.64 5.32
N ILE A 38 -14.53 -3.63 4.44
CA ILE A 38 -13.59 -3.51 3.32
C ILE A 38 -12.48 -2.55 3.72
N ILE A 39 -11.35 -3.11 4.17
CA ILE A 39 -10.25 -2.32 4.73
C ILE A 39 -9.43 -1.61 3.64
N THR A 40 -9.08 -2.30 2.56
CA THR A 40 -8.17 -1.79 1.54
C THR A 40 -8.26 -2.59 0.25
N VAL A 41 -7.75 -2.02 -0.84
CA VAL A 41 -7.40 -2.75 -2.06
C VAL A 41 -5.89 -2.73 -2.25
N VAL A 42 -5.32 -3.80 -2.79
CA VAL A 42 -3.87 -3.91 -3.01
C VAL A 42 -3.61 -4.14 -4.49
N ALA A 43 -2.91 -3.21 -5.13
CA ALA A 43 -2.36 -3.44 -6.46
C ALA A 43 -1.13 -4.36 -6.35
N ILE A 44 -1.04 -5.38 -7.19
CA ILE A 44 0.04 -6.39 -7.17
C ILE A 44 0.58 -6.58 -8.58
N GLY A 45 1.90 -6.49 -8.75
CA GLY A 45 2.52 -6.60 -10.07
C GLY A 45 4.05 -6.56 -10.03
N ARG A 46 4.69 -6.67 -11.19
CA ARG A 46 6.12 -6.40 -11.34
C ARG A 46 6.35 -4.93 -11.70
N TYR A 47 7.56 -4.44 -11.49
CA TYR A 47 7.94 -3.12 -12.01
C TYR A 47 7.71 -3.06 -13.53
N GLY A 48 7.02 -2.01 -13.96
CA GLY A 48 6.84 -1.66 -15.35
C GLY A 48 7.90 -0.67 -15.82
N ASP A 49 7.72 -0.16 -17.05
CA ASP A 49 8.54 0.92 -17.55
C ASP A 49 8.11 2.26 -16.90
N ILE A 50 9.02 2.85 -16.12
CA ILE A 50 8.82 4.15 -15.46
C ILE A 50 8.48 5.26 -16.46
N SER A 51 8.90 5.14 -17.73
CA SER A 51 8.63 6.11 -18.78
C SER A 51 7.13 6.30 -19.05
N GLN A 52 6.32 5.29 -18.72
CA GLN A 52 4.86 5.28 -18.91
C GLN A 52 4.10 6.06 -17.83
N LEU A 53 4.74 6.42 -16.73
CA LEU A 53 4.14 7.22 -15.67
C LEU A 53 4.04 8.70 -16.05
N GLY A 54 3.06 9.41 -15.50
CA GLY A 54 3.02 10.88 -15.52
C GLY A 54 4.19 11.48 -14.74
N ASP A 55 4.58 12.72 -15.05
CA ASP A 55 5.79 13.34 -14.47
C ASP A 55 5.74 13.44 -12.94
N ASP A 56 4.56 13.66 -12.37
CA ASP A 56 4.32 13.70 -10.92
C ASP A 56 4.55 12.32 -10.27
N LEU A 57 4.09 11.25 -10.91
CA LEU A 57 4.28 9.88 -10.45
C LEU A 57 5.73 9.42 -10.63
N LYS A 58 6.37 9.77 -11.74
CA LYS A 58 7.79 9.49 -11.99
C LYS A 58 8.68 10.06 -10.89
N GLN A 59 8.42 11.31 -10.49
CA GLN A 59 9.18 11.96 -9.41
C GLN A 59 9.05 11.23 -8.08
N ARG A 60 7.99 10.46 -7.86
CA ARG A 60 7.68 9.76 -6.60
C ARG A 60 7.99 8.26 -6.64
N GLU A 61 8.48 7.75 -7.76
CA GLU A 61 8.79 6.32 -7.94
C GLU A 61 10.14 5.95 -7.31
N HIS A 62 10.29 6.27 -6.02
CA HIS A 62 11.43 5.93 -5.20
C HIS A 62 10.98 5.72 -3.75
N PRO A 63 11.71 4.94 -2.92
CA PRO A 63 11.34 4.74 -1.53
C PRO A 63 11.35 6.03 -0.72
N ASP A 64 10.25 6.30 0.01
CA ASP A 64 10.19 7.40 0.98
C ASP A 64 11.11 7.14 2.19
N THR A 65 11.65 8.22 2.75
CA THR A 65 12.34 8.17 4.04
C THR A 65 11.38 7.86 5.18
N ARG A 66 11.91 7.35 6.29
CA ARG A 66 11.17 7.20 7.54
C ARG A 66 11.63 8.27 8.52
N LYS A 67 10.75 8.64 9.45
CA LYS A 67 11.12 9.44 10.62
C LYS A 67 12.22 8.74 11.40
N ASP A 68 13.03 9.51 12.12
CA ASP A 68 14.00 8.92 13.03
C ASP A 68 13.27 8.12 14.12
N VAL A 69 13.85 7.01 14.54
CA VAL A 69 13.25 6.13 15.56
C VAL A 69 13.06 6.86 16.88
N SER A 70 13.97 7.79 17.22
CA SER A 70 13.87 8.62 18.42
C SER A 70 12.64 9.53 18.44
N GLU A 71 12.09 9.89 17.27
CA GLU A 71 10.85 10.67 17.16
C GLU A 71 9.60 9.83 17.39
N LEU A 72 9.70 8.50 17.29
CA LEU A 72 8.58 7.56 17.36
C LEU A 72 8.44 6.90 18.74
N ILE A 73 9.48 6.94 19.55
CA ILE A 73 9.52 6.31 20.87
C ILE A 73 9.35 7.38 21.94
N PHE A 74 8.34 7.22 22.80
CA PHE A 74 8.23 8.00 24.04
C PHE A 74 9.04 7.31 25.13
N ASN A 75 10.17 7.90 25.50
CA ASN A 75 10.88 7.51 26.70
C ASN A 75 10.15 8.11 27.92
N LYS A 76 9.42 7.28 28.65
CA LYS A 76 8.99 7.62 30.02
C LYS A 76 10.10 7.21 30.98
N GLY A 77 10.95 8.16 31.34
CA GLY A 77 11.88 8.06 32.48
C GLY A 77 12.26 9.49 32.86
N GLU A 78 12.04 9.98 34.08
CA GLU A 78 11.73 9.34 35.38
C GLU A 78 10.34 9.74 35.92
#